data_AF-A0A0D2REL2-F1
#
_entry.id   AF-A0A0D2REL2-F1
#
_cell.length_a   1.000
_cell.length_b   1.000
_cell.length_c   1.000
_cell.angle_alpha   90.00
_cell.angle_beta   90.00
_cell.angle_gamma   90.00
#
_symmetry.space_group_name_H-M   'P 1'
#
loop_
_entity.id
_entity.type
_entity.pdbx_description
1 polymer ?
#
loop_
_entity_poly.entity_id
_entity_poly.type
_entity_poly.pdbx_seq_one_letter_code
_entity_poly.pdbx_strand_id
1 'polypeptide(L)'
;MSFFIDEFQADLEALPNILQKKYALMRDLDKSLQEIVRQNEQRCEQEIEDMKRGLRAGNITPDTSLLRFSEEALDEQKHSVRIADEKVALAIQAYDLVDSHIQQLDQYLKKSGEELRRERENTATASPTQTPDGTTKSGRSGESGRGGRKKTRLATAAAATEVAASAANPTGVELDLPVDPNEPTYCLCNQVSYGEMVACDNPNVRN
;
A
#
# COMPACT_ATOMS: atom_id res chain seq x y z
N MET A 1 -7.29 4.06 28.18
CA MET A 1 -6.32 3.21 27.46
C MET A 1 -6.68 1.72 27.53
N SER A 2 -6.93 1.11 28.70
CA SER A 2 -7.16 -0.35 28.79
C SER A 2 -8.35 -0.88 27.97
N PHE A 3 -9.51 -0.20 27.99
CA PHE A 3 -10.70 -0.68 27.28
C PHE A 3 -10.51 -0.82 25.76
N PHE A 4 -9.74 0.08 25.14
CA PHE A 4 -9.45 0.04 23.70
C PHE A 4 -8.46 -1.09 23.34
N ILE A 5 -7.50 -1.37 24.22
CA ILE A 5 -6.53 -2.46 24.02
C ILE A 5 -7.24 -3.80 24.10
N ASP A 6 -8.15 -3.95 25.06
CA ASP A 6 -8.93 -5.19 25.23
C ASP A 6 -9.87 -5.44 24.03
N GLU A 7 -10.51 -4.39 23.50
CA GLU A 7 -11.38 -4.48 22.31
C GLU A 7 -10.56 -4.79 21.05
N PHE A 8 -9.45 -4.08 20.83
CA PHE A 8 -8.57 -4.32 19.68
C PHE A 8 -7.91 -5.71 19.74
N GLN A 9 -7.57 -6.19 20.93
CA GLN A 9 -7.00 -7.52 21.10
C GLN A 9 -8.02 -8.62 20.83
N ALA A 10 -9.27 -8.45 21.26
CA ALA A 10 -10.35 -9.38 20.94
C ALA A 10 -10.58 -9.46 19.42
N ASP A 11 -10.51 -8.33 18.71
CA ASP A 11 -10.64 -8.28 17.25
C ASP A 11 -9.46 -8.96 16.53
N LEU A 12 -8.23 -8.76 17.03
CA LEU A 12 -7.03 -9.43 16.49
C LEU A 12 -7.04 -10.95 16.71
N GLU A 13 -7.64 -11.46 17.79
CA GLU A 13 -7.73 -12.90 18.02
C GLU A 13 -8.65 -13.59 16.99
N ALA A 14 -9.67 -12.89 16.51
CA ALA A 14 -10.57 -13.40 15.47
C ALA A 14 -9.98 -13.28 14.05
N LEU A 15 -9.13 -12.29 13.80
CA LEU A 15 -8.61 -11.96 12.47
C LEU A 15 -7.93 -13.13 11.74
N PRO A 16 -7.00 -13.90 12.33
CA PRO A 16 -6.37 -15.04 11.65
C PRO A 16 -7.39 -16.09 11.20
N ASN A 17 -8.41 -16.36 12.02
CA ASN A 17 -9.47 -17.32 11.71
C ASN A 17 -10.34 -16.83 10.54
N ILE A 18 -10.67 -15.54 10.51
CA ILE A 18 -11.45 -14.92 9.43
C ILE A 18 -10.66 -14.95 8.12
N LEU A 19 -9.39 -14.56 8.14
CA LEU A 19 -8.51 -14.59 6.98
C LEU A 19 -8.32 -16.02 6.47
N GLN A 20 -8.06 -16.98 7.36
CA GLN A 20 -7.91 -18.38 6.98
C GLN A 20 -9.16 -18.90 6.24
N LYS A 21 -10.36 -18.56 6.71
CA LYS A 21 -11.62 -18.92 6.03
C LYS A 21 -11.74 -18.25 4.66
N LYS A 22 -11.43 -16.95 4.55
CA LYS A 22 -11.46 -16.22 3.27
C LYS A 22 -10.48 -16.80 2.25
N TYR A 23 -9.24 -17.08 2.66
CA TYR A 23 -8.24 -17.68 1.78
C TYR A 23 -8.55 -19.14 1.43
N ALA A 24 -9.15 -19.91 2.34
CA ALA A 24 -9.61 -21.27 2.02
C ALA A 24 -10.69 -21.22 0.93
N LEU A 25 -11.70 -20.37 1.09
CA LEU A 25 -12.75 -20.19 0.08
C LEU A 25 -12.18 -19.70 -1.26
N MET A 26 -11.26 -18.74 -1.25
CA MET A 26 -10.60 -18.27 -2.47
C MET A 26 -9.85 -19.39 -3.19
N ARG A 27 -9.15 -20.27 -2.47
CA ARG A 27 -8.48 -21.45 -3.05
C ARG A 27 -9.45 -22.47 -3.63
N ASP A 28 -10.64 -22.62 -3.04
CA ASP A 28 -11.65 -23.54 -3.57
C ASP A 28 -12.31 -22.97 -4.83
N LEU A 29 -12.57 -21.66 -4.87
CA LEU A 29 -12.99 -20.96 -6.08
C LEU A 29 -11.91 -20.98 -7.17
N ASP A 30 -10.62 -20.87 -6.81
CA ASP A 30 -9.49 -21.02 -7.74
C ASP A 30 -9.51 -22.38 -8.43
N LYS A 31 -9.65 -23.46 -7.66
CA LYS A 31 -9.73 -24.82 -8.20
C LYS A 31 -10.95 -24.99 -9.11
N SER A 32 -12.11 -24.50 -8.67
CA SER A 32 -13.35 -24.54 -9.46
C SER A 32 -13.20 -23.79 -10.79
N LEU A 33 -12.63 -22.58 -10.74
CA LEU A 33 -12.37 -21.76 -11.93
C LEU A 33 -11.41 -22.46 -12.88
N GLN A 34 -10.29 -23.00 -12.38
CA GLN A 34 -9.32 -23.73 -13.19
C GLN A 34 -9.96 -24.91 -13.92
N GLU A 35 -10.81 -25.67 -13.24
CA GLU A 35 -11.50 -26.81 -13.86
C GLU A 35 -12.52 -26.36 -14.92
N ILE A 36 -13.31 -25.31 -14.65
CA ILE A 36 -14.27 -24.78 -15.62
C ILE A 36 -13.55 -24.22 -16.85
N VAL A 37 -12.46 -23.48 -16.67
CA VAL A 37 -11.65 -22.95 -17.78
C VAL A 37 -11.09 -24.10 -18.61
N ARG A 38 -10.52 -25.12 -17.97
CA ARG A 38 -9.99 -26.30 -18.66
C ARG A 38 -11.07 -27.04 -19.47
N GLN A 39 -12.26 -27.21 -18.89
CA GLN A 39 -13.40 -27.84 -19.58
C GLN A 39 -13.88 -27.00 -20.77
N ASN A 40 -13.96 -25.69 -20.60
CA ASN A 40 -14.40 -24.78 -21.64
C ASN A 40 -13.40 -24.71 -22.80
N GLU A 41 -12.09 -24.66 -22.51
CA GLU A 41 -11.02 -24.74 -23.51
C GLU A 41 -11.11 -26.03 -24.33
N GLN A 42 -11.27 -27.17 -23.66
CA GLN A 42 -11.41 -28.47 -24.32
C GLN A 42 -12.65 -28.51 -25.23
N ARG A 43 -13.78 -27.95 -24.78
CA ARG A 43 -15.00 -27.86 -25.58
C ARG A 43 -14.82 -26.95 -26.79
N CYS A 44 -14.24 -25.77 -26.60
CA CYS A 44 -13.98 -24.83 -27.69
C CYS A 44 -13.05 -25.46 -28.74
N GLU A 45 -12.01 -26.18 -28.30
CA GLU A 45 -11.10 -26.89 -29.21
C GLU A 45 -11.83 -27.95 -30.02
N GLN A 46 -12.68 -28.75 -29.37
CA GLN A 46 -13.50 -29.76 -30.04
C GLN A 46 -14.46 -29.13 -31.08
N GLU A 47 -15.16 -28.06 -30.72
CA GLU A 47 -16.05 -27.34 -31.64
C GLU A 47 -15.29 -26.77 -32.85
N ILE A 48 -14.10 -26.22 -32.62
CA ILE A 48 -13.22 -25.73 -33.70
C ILE A 48 -12.80 -26.88 -34.62
N GLU A 49 -12.43 -28.04 -34.07
CA GLU A 49 -12.08 -29.22 -34.86
C GLU A 49 -13.26 -29.73 -35.70
N ASP A 50 -14.45 -29.77 -35.12
CA ASP A 50 -15.68 -30.19 -35.79
C ASP A 50 -16.06 -29.24 -36.92
N MET A 51 -15.99 -27.93 -36.69
CA MET A 51 -16.16 -26.92 -37.73
C MET A 51 -15.14 -27.10 -38.87
N LYS A 52 -13.84 -27.27 -38.53
CA LYS A 52 -12.78 -27.52 -39.52
C LYS A 52 -13.03 -28.80 -40.33
N ARG A 53 -13.51 -29.88 -39.68
CA ARG A 53 -13.88 -31.13 -40.35
C ARG A 53 -15.05 -30.92 -41.31
N GLY A 54 -16.11 -30.23 -40.87
CA GLY A 54 -17.29 -29.96 -41.69
C GLY A 54 -16.99 -29.07 -42.91
N LEU A 55 -16.11 -28.07 -42.77
CA LEU A 55 -15.61 -27.28 -43.90
C LEU A 55 -14.82 -28.13 -44.90
N ARG A 56 -13.90 -28.98 -44.43
CA ARG A 56 -13.12 -29.88 -45.31
C ARG A 56 -14.00 -30.89 -46.04
N ALA A 57 -15.07 -31.36 -45.42
CA ALA A 57 -16.03 -32.29 -46.01
C ALA A 57 -16.98 -31.62 -47.03
N GLY A 58 -16.99 -30.28 -47.14
CA GLY A 58 -17.91 -29.55 -48.00
C GLY A 58 -19.35 -29.50 -47.48
N ASN A 59 -19.58 -29.92 -46.22
CA ASN A 59 -20.91 -29.97 -45.60
C ASN A 59 -21.36 -28.62 -45.01
N ILE A 60 -20.44 -27.67 -44.86
CA ILE A 60 -20.68 -26.37 -44.23
C ILE A 60 -20.28 -25.28 -45.23
N THR A 61 -21.25 -24.47 -45.66
CA THR A 61 -20.96 -23.21 -46.36
C THR A 61 -20.29 -22.23 -45.39
N PRO A 62 -19.30 -21.43 -45.81
CA PRO A 62 -18.61 -20.47 -44.97
C PRO A 62 -19.49 -19.23 -44.73
N ASP A 63 -20.71 -19.45 -44.21
CA ASP A 63 -21.54 -18.38 -43.68
C ASP A 63 -21.15 -18.16 -42.21
N THR A 64 -20.84 -16.91 -41.88
CA THR A 64 -20.29 -16.48 -40.59
C THR A 64 -21.19 -16.84 -39.40
N SER A 65 -22.47 -17.06 -39.66
CA SER A 65 -23.52 -17.45 -38.70
C SER A 65 -23.37 -18.87 -38.15
N LEU A 66 -22.75 -19.80 -38.91
CA LEU A 66 -22.50 -21.20 -38.51
C LEU A 66 -21.16 -21.39 -37.78
N LEU A 67 -20.34 -20.34 -37.67
CA LEU A 67 -19.04 -20.34 -36.99
C LEU A 67 -19.12 -19.81 -35.55
N ARG A 68 -20.27 -19.95 -34.89
CA ARG A 68 -20.45 -19.55 -33.49
C ARG A 68 -20.25 -20.75 -32.58
N PHE A 69 -19.57 -20.50 -31.46
CA PHE A 69 -19.53 -21.45 -30.35
C PHE A 69 -20.94 -21.75 -29.84
N SER A 70 -21.11 -22.95 -29.29
CA SER A 70 -22.36 -23.38 -28.68
C SER A 70 -22.80 -22.45 -27.55
N GLU A 71 -24.10 -22.39 -27.30
CA GLU A 71 -24.66 -21.67 -26.14
C GLU A 71 -24.08 -22.21 -24.82
N GLU A 72 -23.83 -23.52 -24.76
CA GLU A 72 -23.17 -24.19 -23.63
C GLU A 72 -21.76 -23.65 -23.38
N ALA A 73 -20.91 -23.52 -24.42
CA ALA A 73 -19.57 -22.97 -24.30
C ALA A 73 -19.60 -21.50 -23.84
N LEU A 74 -20.56 -20.72 -24.34
CA LEU A 74 -20.75 -19.33 -23.90
C LEU A 74 -21.22 -19.23 -22.45
N ASP A 75 -22.09 -20.13 -22.00
CA ASP A 75 -22.61 -20.13 -20.64
C ASP A 75 -21.57 -20.61 -19.61
N GLU A 76 -20.75 -21.60 -19.96
CA GLU A 76 -19.56 -21.99 -19.20
C GLU A 76 -18.56 -20.82 -19.08
N GLN A 77 -18.32 -20.08 -20.17
CA GLN A 77 -17.48 -18.89 -20.15
C GLN A 77 -18.06 -17.77 -19.27
N LYS A 78 -19.38 -17.55 -19.29
CA LYS A 78 -20.01 -16.59 -18.36
C LYS A 78 -19.89 -17.06 -16.91
N HIS A 79 -19.94 -18.38 -16.68
CA HIS A 79 -19.79 -18.94 -15.35
C HIS A 79 -18.38 -18.74 -14.79
N SER A 80 -17.34 -18.93 -15.61
CA SER A 80 -15.96 -18.67 -15.20
C SER A 80 -15.76 -17.20 -14.81
N VAL A 81 -16.35 -16.26 -15.57
CA VAL A 81 -16.32 -14.83 -15.24
C VAL A 81 -16.96 -14.55 -13.88
N ARG A 82 -18.13 -15.12 -13.58
CA ARG A 82 -18.79 -14.94 -12.28
C ARG A 82 -17.94 -15.42 -11.10
N ILE A 83 -17.25 -16.55 -11.24
CA ILE A 83 -16.34 -17.07 -10.21
C ILE A 83 -15.12 -16.15 -10.06
N ALA A 84 -14.59 -15.63 -11.16
CA ALA A 84 -13.48 -14.67 -11.12
C ALA A 84 -13.88 -13.38 -10.38
N ASP A 85 -15.06 -12.85 -10.63
CA ASP A 85 -15.59 -11.66 -9.93
C ASP A 85 -15.75 -11.94 -8.42
N GLU A 86 -16.26 -13.12 -8.04
CA GLU A 86 -16.39 -13.51 -6.63
C GLU A 86 -15.03 -13.61 -5.93
N LYS A 87 -14.01 -14.14 -6.61
CA LYS A 87 -12.64 -14.17 -6.09
C LYS A 87 -12.08 -12.77 -5.86
N VAL A 88 -12.29 -11.85 -6.81
CA VAL A 88 -11.87 -10.45 -6.67
C VAL A 88 -12.57 -9.82 -5.46
N ALA A 89 -13.87 -10.04 -5.31
CA ALA A 89 -14.63 -9.56 -4.17
C ALA A 89 -14.11 -10.12 -2.82
N LEU A 90 -13.72 -11.40 -2.76
CA LEU A 90 -13.12 -11.98 -1.56
C LEU A 90 -11.74 -11.39 -1.25
N ALA A 91 -10.93 -11.13 -2.28
CA ALA A 91 -9.61 -10.51 -2.12
C ALA A 91 -9.73 -9.10 -1.57
N ILE A 92 -10.65 -8.29 -2.12
CA ILE A 92 -10.95 -6.94 -1.62
C ILE A 92 -11.39 -7.01 -0.15
N GLN A 93 -12.34 -7.88 0.19
CA GLN A 93 -12.79 -8.00 1.59
C GLN A 93 -11.69 -8.46 2.55
N ALA A 94 -10.73 -9.28 2.11
CA ALA A 94 -9.60 -9.69 2.92
C ALA A 94 -8.60 -8.53 3.10
N TYR A 95 -8.36 -7.77 2.04
CA TYR A 95 -7.52 -6.58 2.05
C TYR A 95 -8.09 -5.51 2.98
N ASP A 96 -9.35 -5.12 2.79
CA ASP A 96 -10.03 -4.09 3.58
C ASP A 96 -10.04 -4.43 5.08
N LEU A 97 -10.21 -5.71 5.41
CA LEU A 97 -10.18 -6.19 6.78
C LEU A 97 -8.81 -5.95 7.42
N VAL A 98 -7.73 -6.32 6.73
CA VAL A 98 -6.37 -6.12 7.22
C VAL A 98 -6.04 -4.64 7.30
N ASP A 99 -6.39 -3.87 6.27
CA ASP A 99 -6.15 -2.43 6.21
C ASP A 99 -6.85 -1.69 7.37
N SER A 100 -8.10 -2.05 7.68
CA SER A 100 -8.83 -1.52 8.83
C SER A 100 -8.07 -1.73 10.14
N HIS A 101 -7.52 -2.92 10.38
CA HIS A 101 -6.75 -3.19 11.59
C HIS A 101 -5.41 -2.45 11.62
N ILE A 102 -4.76 -2.25 10.47
CA ILE A 102 -3.54 -1.43 10.37
C ILE A 102 -3.87 0.03 10.72
N GLN A 103 -4.94 0.59 10.15
CA GLN A 103 -5.36 1.96 10.45
C GLN A 103 -5.72 2.16 11.93
N GLN A 104 -6.36 1.15 12.55
CA GLN A 104 -6.64 1.16 13.99
C GLN A 104 -5.35 1.18 14.83
N LEU A 105 -4.35 0.37 14.46
CA LEU A 105 -3.03 0.35 15.11
C LEU A 105 -2.31 1.69 14.97
N ASP A 106 -2.30 2.29 13.79
CA ASP A 106 -1.63 3.56 13.54
C ASP A 106 -2.25 4.70 14.35
N GLN A 107 -3.60 4.73 14.44
CA GLN A 107 -4.30 5.68 15.29
C GLN A 107 -3.97 5.48 16.77
N TYR A 108 -3.83 4.23 17.21
CA TYR A 108 -3.44 3.92 18.59
C TYR A 108 -2.02 4.40 18.89
N LEU A 109 -1.05 4.08 18.03
CA LEU A 109 0.34 4.50 18.19
C LEU A 109 0.48 6.02 18.22
N LYS A 110 -0.27 6.72 17.36
CA LYS A 110 -0.31 8.19 17.34
C LYS A 110 -0.85 8.76 18.66
N LYS A 111 -2.02 8.29 19.11
CA LYS A 111 -2.64 8.75 20.37
C LYS A 111 -1.75 8.46 21.58
N SER A 112 -1.15 7.27 21.63
CA SER A 112 -0.23 6.89 22.71
C SER A 112 1.02 7.78 22.74
N GLY A 113 1.61 8.08 21.58
CA GLY A 113 2.75 9.01 21.48
C GLY A 113 2.41 10.45 21.89
N GLU A 114 1.22 10.94 21.55
CA GLU A 114 0.72 12.25 21.97
C GLU A 114 0.47 12.32 23.50
N GLU A 115 -0.08 11.26 24.08
CA GLU A 115 -0.32 11.16 25.53
C GLU A 115 0.99 11.12 26.32
N LEU A 116 1.99 10.38 25.84
CA LEU A 116 3.33 10.33 26.44
C LEU A 116 4.05 11.70 26.37
N ARG A 117 3.85 12.45 25.28
CA ARG A 117 4.35 13.84 25.16
C ARG A 117 3.66 14.77 26.16
N ARG A 118 2.32 14.68 26.29
CA ARG A 118 1.56 15.46 27.27
C ARG A 118 1.94 15.14 28.70
N GLU A 119 2.19 13.88 29.03
CA GLU A 119 2.63 13.48 30.37
C GLU A 119 4.03 14.05 30.69
N ARG A 120 4.94 14.07 29.71
CA ARG A 120 6.25 14.71 29.84
C ARG A 120 6.15 16.23 30.05
N GLU A 121 5.22 16.90 29.37
CA GLU A 121 4.96 18.33 29.56
C GLU A 121 4.31 18.62 30.93
N ASN A 122 3.36 17.80 31.36
CA ASN A 122 2.72 17.93 32.67
C ASN A 122 3.69 17.69 33.84
N THR A 123 4.58 16.71 33.73
CA THR A 123 5.63 16.46 34.74
C THR A 123 6.72 17.54 34.75
N ALA A 124 7.04 18.13 33.60
CA ALA A 124 7.97 19.27 33.51
C ALA A 124 7.40 20.57 34.13
N THR A 125 6.07 20.75 34.11
CA THR A 125 5.40 21.94 34.65
C THR A 125 5.12 21.84 36.17
N ALA A 126 5.27 20.65 36.76
CA ALA A 126 5.03 20.38 38.18
C ALA A 126 6.27 20.52 39.09
N SER A 127 7.37 21.14 38.63
CA SER A 127 8.51 21.51 39.50
C SER A 127 8.33 22.93 40.07
N PRO A 128 8.04 23.10 41.37
CA PRO A 128 8.15 24.39 42.02
C PRO A 128 9.64 24.67 42.28
N THR A 129 10.22 25.62 41.54
CA THR A 129 11.50 26.23 41.92
C THR A 129 11.26 27.04 43.19
N GLN A 130 11.59 26.47 44.36
CA GLN A 130 11.82 27.23 45.57
C GLN A 130 13.30 27.63 45.60
N THR A 131 13.58 28.92 45.39
CA THR A 131 14.78 29.59 45.91
C THR A 131 14.57 29.94 47.39
N PRO A 132 15.62 30.03 48.21
CA PRO A 132 16.04 31.38 48.60
C PRO A 132 17.57 31.60 48.75
N ASP A 133 17.91 32.87 48.52
CA ASP A 133 19.09 33.70 48.80
C ASP A 133 20.36 33.21 49.56
N GLY A 134 21.52 33.53 48.96
CA GLY A 134 22.52 34.51 49.45
C GLY A 134 23.44 34.20 50.66
N THR A 135 24.78 34.27 50.47
CA THR A 135 25.78 34.99 51.34
C THR A 135 27.27 34.62 51.05
N THR A 136 28.00 35.59 50.48
CA THR A 136 29.41 36.04 50.65
C THR A 136 30.68 35.15 50.52
N LYS A 137 31.61 35.67 49.67
CA LYS A 137 33.06 36.00 49.90
C LYS A 137 34.19 35.09 49.35
N SER A 138 34.89 35.68 48.37
CA SER A 138 36.33 35.73 48.02
C SER A 138 37.26 34.51 48.08
N GLY A 139 38.01 34.30 47.00
CA GLY A 139 39.32 33.64 46.97
C GLY A 139 39.88 33.55 45.55
N ARG A 140 41.17 33.86 45.34
CA ARG A 140 41.81 34.27 44.08
C ARG A 140 42.84 33.23 43.60
N SER A 141 43.11 33.23 42.29
CA SER A 141 44.30 32.67 41.57
C SER A 141 44.31 31.14 41.34
N GLY A 142 44.73 30.59 40.20
CA GLY A 142 45.56 31.15 39.13
C GLY A 142 45.47 30.40 37.79
N GLU A 143 46.42 30.75 36.94
CA GLU A 143 46.40 30.94 35.50
C GLU A 143 46.81 29.73 34.64
N SER A 144 46.30 29.66 33.41
CA SER A 144 47.02 29.47 32.12
C SER A 144 46.41 28.43 31.19
N GLY A 145 46.16 28.83 29.93
CA GLY A 145 45.76 27.92 28.84
C GLY A 145 45.11 28.61 27.64
N ARG A 146 45.93 29.23 26.78
CA ARG A 146 45.67 29.69 25.39
C ARG A 146 44.69 28.77 24.62
N GLY A 147 43.78 29.19 23.73
CA GLY A 147 43.63 30.39 22.91
C GLY A 147 43.11 29.98 21.52
N GLY A 148 42.12 30.70 20.95
CA GLY A 148 41.68 30.62 19.54
C GLY A 148 40.24 30.11 19.35
N ARG A 149 39.21 30.98 19.33
CA ARG A 149 38.58 31.65 18.15
C ARG A 149 38.24 30.67 17.00
N LYS A 150 37.03 30.61 16.43
CA LYS A 150 35.97 31.64 16.28
C LYS A 150 34.66 30.98 15.81
N LYS A 151 33.53 31.41 16.39
CA LYS A 151 32.20 31.77 15.82
C LYS A 151 31.71 31.01 14.55
N THR A 152 30.43 30.68 14.38
CA THR A 152 29.33 31.68 14.28
C THR A 152 27.92 31.03 14.22
N ARG A 153 26.97 31.59 15.00
CA ARG A 153 25.48 31.68 14.86
C ARG A 153 24.64 30.37 14.97
N LEU A 154 23.72 30.17 15.94
CA LEU A 154 22.48 30.91 16.35
C LEU A 154 21.60 31.24 15.12
N ALA A 155 20.32 30.93 14.98
CA ALA A 155 19.17 30.82 15.90
C ALA A 155 18.01 30.17 15.09
N THR A 156 17.27 29.18 15.60
CA THR A 156 15.87 29.26 16.12
C THR A 156 14.87 30.21 15.41
N ALA A 157 13.71 29.62 15.07
CA ALA A 157 12.31 30.13 15.01
C ALA A 157 11.66 29.77 13.64
N ALA A 158 10.74 28.80 13.53
CA ALA A 158 9.36 28.71 14.02
C ALA A 158 8.31 29.46 13.15
N ALA A 159 7.28 28.69 12.79
CA ALA A 159 5.89 29.06 12.43
C ALA A 159 5.55 29.54 11.00
N ALA A 160 4.93 28.59 10.27
CA ALA A 160 3.57 28.62 9.70
C ALA A 160 3.11 29.68 8.66
N THR A 161 2.47 29.11 7.62
CA THR A 161 1.17 29.42 6.99
C THR A 161 1.06 30.12 5.60
N GLU A 162 0.46 29.34 4.68
CA GLU A 162 -0.53 29.60 3.61
C GLU A 162 -0.18 30.01 2.15
N VAL A 163 -0.48 29.04 1.26
CA VAL A 163 -1.37 29.04 0.06
C VAL A 163 -1.28 30.16 -0.99
N ALA A 164 -0.96 29.79 -2.25
CA ALA A 164 -1.87 29.86 -3.42
C ALA A 164 -1.21 29.57 -4.80
N ALA A 165 -1.73 28.53 -5.49
CA ALA A 165 -2.02 28.33 -6.94
C ALA A 165 -1.02 28.76 -8.05
N SER A 166 -0.79 28.03 -9.17
CA SER A 166 -1.78 27.41 -10.08
C SER A 166 -1.15 26.55 -11.22
N ALA A 167 -1.96 25.58 -11.72
CA ALA A 167 -2.07 25.01 -13.09
C ALA A 167 -1.14 23.85 -13.55
N ALA A 168 -1.55 22.77 -14.23
CA ALA A 168 -2.84 22.11 -14.53
C ALA A 168 -2.55 20.79 -15.31
N ASN A 169 -3.01 19.61 -14.85
CA ASN A 169 -3.51 18.52 -15.72
C ASN A 169 -4.22 17.41 -14.89
N PRO A 170 -5.35 16.83 -15.32
CA PRO A 170 -6.22 16.05 -14.43
C PRO A 170 -6.25 14.57 -14.81
N THR A 171 -5.32 13.76 -14.29
CA THR A 171 -5.46 12.28 -14.09
C THR A 171 -4.26 11.67 -13.34
N GLY A 172 -3.52 12.44 -12.55
CA GLY A 172 -2.50 11.91 -11.64
C GLY A 172 -3.06 11.92 -10.23
N VAL A 173 -3.59 10.79 -9.75
CA VAL A 173 -3.74 10.61 -8.31
C VAL A 173 -2.34 10.54 -7.73
N GLU A 174 -1.82 11.67 -7.27
CA GLU A 174 -0.60 11.75 -6.46
C GLU A 174 -0.92 11.13 -5.11
N LEU A 175 -0.92 9.79 -5.09
CA LEU A 175 -0.93 9.00 -3.88
C LEU A 175 0.44 9.19 -3.23
N ASP A 176 0.51 10.08 -2.24
CA ASP A 176 1.64 10.22 -1.31
C ASP A 176 1.68 8.99 -0.39
N LEU A 177 1.89 7.82 -1.00
CA LEU A 177 2.11 6.55 -0.33
C LEU A 177 3.62 6.39 -0.14
N PRO A 178 4.09 6.04 1.08
CA PRO A 178 5.51 5.78 1.29
C PRO A 178 5.98 4.65 0.39
N VAL A 179 7.07 4.91 -0.33
CA VAL A 179 7.69 3.95 -1.27
C VAL A 179 8.08 2.66 -0.54
N ASP A 180 7.63 1.50 -1.05
CA ASP A 180 7.96 0.18 -0.52
C ASP A 180 9.45 -0.13 -0.73
N PRO A 181 10.22 -0.37 0.35
CA PRO A 181 11.64 -0.72 0.27
C PRO A 181 11.96 -2.01 -0.50
N ASN A 182 10.98 -2.88 -0.75
CA ASN A 182 11.17 -4.16 -1.45
C ASN A 182 10.86 -4.11 -2.95
N GLU A 183 10.46 -2.96 -3.49
CA GLU A 183 10.17 -2.82 -4.92
C GLU A 183 11.47 -2.74 -5.76
N PRO A 184 11.65 -3.58 -6.80
CA PRO A 184 12.86 -3.54 -7.62
C PRO A 184 12.94 -2.26 -8.47
N THR A 185 13.97 -1.44 -8.23
CA THR A 185 14.22 -0.19 -8.98
C THR A 185 15.01 -0.46 -10.27
N TYR A 186 14.43 -0.15 -11.44
CA TYR A 186 15.05 -0.43 -12.76
C TYR A 186 15.74 0.79 -13.40
N CYS A 187 15.65 1.98 -12.80
CA CYS A 187 16.31 3.21 -13.27
C CYS A 187 17.77 3.29 -12.78
N LEU A 188 18.70 3.83 -13.59
CA LEU A 188 20.06 4.18 -13.12
C LEU A 188 20.05 5.25 -12.02
N CYS A 189 18.92 5.92 -11.84
CA CYS A 189 18.63 6.88 -10.78
C CYS A 189 18.11 6.22 -9.48
N ASN A 190 17.93 4.89 -9.47
CA ASN A 190 17.35 4.12 -8.35
C ASN A 190 16.00 4.67 -7.84
N GLN A 191 15.22 5.32 -8.71
CA GLN A 191 13.86 5.76 -8.42
C GLN A 191 12.82 4.74 -8.88
N VAL A 192 11.62 4.81 -8.29
CA VAL A 192 10.46 3.99 -8.66
C VAL A 192 9.88 4.47 -9.99
N SER A 193 9.43 3.56 -10.83
CA SER A 193 8.82 3.90 -12.12
C SER A 193 7.33 4.24 -11.96
N TYR A 194 6.93 5.45 -12.32
CA TYR A 194 5.54 5.93 -12.23
C TYR A 194 4.67 5.58 -13.47
N GLY A 195 4.94 4.45 -14.12
CA GLY A 195 4.13 3.94 -15.23
C GLY A 195 4.41 4.52 -16.62
N GLU A 196 5.34 5.47 -16.75
CA GLU A 196 5.88 5.92 -18.03
C GLU A 196 7.23 5.20 -18.26
N MET A 197 7.49 4.66 -19.45
CA MET A 197 8.77 4.01 -19.74
C MET A 197 9.91 5.03 -19.65
N VAL A 198 10.64 5.04 -18.53
CA VAL A 198 11.74 5.97 -18.31
C VAL A 198 13.01 5.43 -18.97
N ALA A 199 13.21 5.77 -20.24
CA ALA A 199 14.56 5.87 -20.77
C ALA A 199 15.18 7.14 -20.19
N CYS A 200 16.16 7.00 -19.29
CA CYS A 200 16.98 8.14 -18.88
C CYS A 200 17.79 8.62 -20.09
N ASP A 201 17.30 9.63 -20.80
CA ASP A 201 18.07 10.36 -21.79
C ASP A 201 19.28 11.00 -21.08
N ASN A 202 20.46 10.46 -21.33
CA ASN A 202 21.70 10.93 -20.74
C ASN A 202 22.33 12.00 -21.67
N PRO A 203 22.36 13.29 -21.29
CA PRO A 203 22.94 14.35 -22.11
C PRO A 203 24.48 14.26 -22.27
N ASN A 204 25.13 13.26 -21.64
CA ASN A 204 26.58 13.04 -21.74
C ASN A 204 26.99 11.86 -22.63
N VAL A 205 26.08 11.29 -23.42
CA VAL A 205 26.45 10.32 -24.45
C VAL A 205 26.51 11.07 -25.79
N ARG A 206 27.71 11.34 -26.29
CA ARG A 206 27.90 11.76 -27.68
C ARG A 206 27.48 10.59 -28.59
N ASN A 207 26.65 10.90 -29.60
CA ASN A 207 26.24 10.02 -30.69
C ASN A 207 27.37 9.15 -31.25
#